data_AF-A0A2W4JM72-F1
#
_entry.id   AF-A0A2W4JM72-F1
#
_cell.length_a   1.000
_cell.length_b   1.000
_cell.length_c   1.000
_cell.angle_alpha   90.00
_cell.angle_beta   90.00
_cell.angle_gamma   90.00
#
_symmetry.space_group_name_H-M   'P 1'
#
loop_
_entity.id
_entity.type
_entity.pdbx_description
1 polymer ?
#
loop_
_entity_poly.entity_id
_entity_poly.type
_entity_poly.pdbx_seq_one_letter_code
_entity_poly.pdbx_strand_id
1 'polypeptide(L)'
;MNEKEQLLSAALPEVAERDAELDSVCFHCGLPAEGAGGRRAFVGGQWRTFCCPGCEAVALAILDQGLDDYYRLRTAPAERPDEADGELLSVYDDPTFQSTFVRRNEDGSCEASLLLEGVRCAACVWLVEETLKRIDGVQAVDVNYVTRRAQVRWNPDTPLSRVLQRIRAIGYRAHPYQPDRAELLRKAEHRQWLWRLFVAGFGMMQVMMYAIPVYVATDGTMTQDIEQMMRWASMLLTIPVVGYSAQPFFRGAWREWRLR
;
A
#
# COMPACT_ATOMS: atom_id res chain seq x y z
N MET A 1 -34.87 58.13 -34.05
CA MET A 1 -35.06 56.70 -34.32
C MET A 1 -33.73 56.19 -34.81
N ASN A 2 -32.85 55.79 -33.89
CA ASN A 2 -31.42 55.62 -34.17
C ASN A 2 -31.01 54.15 -33.98
N GLU A 3 -30.43 53.59 -35.04
CA GLU A 3 -30.01 52.20 -35.28
C GLU A 3 -29.14 51.56 -34.17
N LYS A 4 -28.62 52.36 -33.23
CA LYS A 4 -27.77 51.91 -32.13
C LYS A 4 -28.52 51.23 -30.98
N GLU A 5 -29.80 51.54 -30.76
CA GLU A 5 -30.58 50.89 -29.68
C GLU A 5 -31.11 49.50 -30.08
N GLN A 6 -31.24 49.22 -31.38
CA GLN A 6 -31.69 47.91 -31.87
C GLN A 6 -30.58 46.85 -31.89
N LEU A 7 -29.31 47.26 -32.04
CA LEU A 7 -28.17 46.33 -32.03
C LEU A 7 -27.76 45.89 -30.62
N LEU A 8 -28.11 46.65 -29.57
CA LEU A 8 -27.79 46.29 -28.18
C LEU A 8 -28.79 45.28 -27.58
N SER A 9 -29.97 45.12 -28.17
CA SER A 9 -31.03 44.23 -27.68
C SER A 9 -30.93 42.78 -28.18
N ALA A 10 -30.10 42.49 -29.18
CA ALA A 10 -30.07 41.19 -29.86
C ALA A 10 -28.95 40.23 -29.37
N ALA A 11 -27.99 40.70 -28.58
CA ALA A 11 -26.85 39.91 -28.11
C ALA A 11 -27.00 39.31 -26.69
N LEU A 12 -28.15 39.52 -26.04
CA LEU A 12 -28.39 39.18 -24.63
C LEU A 12 -28.95 37.77 -24.31
N PRO A 13 -29.49 36.94 -25.22
CA PRO A 13 -29.93 35.59 -24.85
C PRO A 13 -28.76 34.59 -24.76
N GLU A 14 -27.80 34.66 -25.68
CA GLU A 14 -26.81 33.58 -25.90
C GLU A 14 -25.66 33.56 -24.86
N VAL A 15 -25.37 34.71 -24.23
CA VAL A 15 -24.39 34.82 -23.13
C VAL A 15 -25.03 34.43 -21.79
N ALA A 16 -26.29 34.79 -21.57
CA ALA A 16 -27.04 34.46 -20.36
C ALA A 16 -27.34 32.95 -20.25
N GLU A 17 -27.60 32.27 -21.37
CA GLU A 17 -27.83 30.83 -21.40
C GLU A 17 -26.54 30.02 -21.14
N ARG A 18 -25.37 30.47 -21.62
CA ARG A 18 -24.07 29.83 -21.33
C ARG A 18 -23.62 29.99 -19.88
N ASP A 19 -23.91 31.12 -19.26
CA ASP A 19 -23.61 31.35 -17.84
C ASP A 19 -24.53 30.51 -16.93
N ALA A 20 -25.79 30.29 -17.33
CA ALA A 20 -26.74 29.44 -16.60
C ALA A 20 -26.38 27.94 -16.62
N GLU A 21 -25.82 27.44 -17.73
CA GLU A 21 -25.40 26.03 -17.85
C GLU A 21 -24.16 25.72 -16.97
N LEU A 22 -23.24 26.68 -16.85
CA LEU A 22 -22.02 26.57 -16.02
C LEU A 22 -22.29 26.57 -14.51
N ASP A 23 -23.47 27.04 -14.08
CA ASP A 23 -23.90 27.05 -12.68
C ASP A 23 -24.57 25.74 -12.22
N SER A 24 -24.94 24.87 -13.16
CA SER A 24 -25.65 23.63 -12.88
C SER A 24 -24.75 22.49 -12.39
N VAL A 25 -23.44 22.57 -12.67
CA VAL A 25 -22.47 21.50 -12.36
C VAL A 25 -21.28 22.01 -11.54
N CYS A 26 -20.79 21.18 -10.63
CA CYS A 26 -19.65 21.51 -9.80
C CYS A 26 -18.36 21.53 -10.62
N PHE A 27 -17.61 22.63 -10.54
CA PHE A 27 -16.33 22.77 -11.22
C PHE A 27 -15.28 21.73 -10.80
N HIS A 28 -15.34 21.23 -9.56
CA HIS A 28 -14.34 20.29 -9.04
C HIS A 28 -14.67 18.81 -9.35
N CYS A 29 -15.87 18.36 -9.00
CA CYS A 29 -16.28 16.94 -9.12
C CYS A 29 -17.32 16.66 -10.22
N GLY A 30 -17.85 17.67 -10.92
CA GLY A 30 -18.77 17.48 -12.04
C GLY A 30 -20.22 17.11 -11.69
N LEU A 31 -20.56 16.99 -10.41
CA LEU A 31 -21.93 16.68 -9.96
C LEU A 31 -22.87 17.90 -10.03
N PRO A 32 -24.20 17.71 -10.06
CA PRO A 32 -25.15 18.81 -9.99
C PRO A 32 -24.88 19.72 -8.79
N ALA A 33 -24.79 21.03 -9.03
CA ALA A 33 -24.59 22.04 -7.99
C ALA A 33 -25.92 22.52 -7.37
N GLU A 34 -27.04 21.95 -7.83
CA GLU A 34 -28.40 22.23 -7.40
C GLU A 34 -28.69 21.50 -6.07
N GLY A 35 -28.60 22.21 -4.94
CA GLY A 35 -29.04 21.66 -3.66
C GLY A 35 -28.44 22.30 -2.41
N ALA A 36 -27.32 23.05 -2.52
CA ALA A 36 -26.68 23.65 -1.36
C ALA A 36 -26.18 25.08 -1.63
N GLY A 37 -27.10 25.97 -2.02
CA GLY A 37 -26.84 27.41 -2.07
C GLY A 37 -25.64 27.83 -2.93
N GLY A 38 -25.37 27.09 -4.01
CA GLY A 38 -24.38 27.40 -5.05
C GLY A 38 -23.17 28.16 -4.53
N ARG A 39 -22.32 27.52 -3.72
CA ARG A 39 -21.08 28.15 -3.26
C ARG A 39 -20.24 28.51 -4.47
N ARG A 40 -19.74 29.74 -4.49
CA ARG A 40 -18.93 30.27 -5.59
C ARG A 40 -17.58 30.68 -5.04
N ALA A 41 -16.52 30.25 -5.71
CA ALA A 41 -15.17 30.73 -5.44
C ALA A 41 -14.51 31.18 -6.75
N PHE A 42 -13.53 32.08 -6.63
CA PHE A 42 -12.80 32.61 -7.77
C PHE A 42 -11.64 31.67 -8.11
N VAL A 43 -11.72 31.00 -9.27
CA VAL A 43 -10.77 29.98 -9.70
C VAL A 43 -10.32 30.25 -11.14
N GLY A 44 -9.01 30.41 -11.35
CA GLY A 44 -8.45 30.59 -12.70
C GLY A 44 -9.00 31.82 -13.45
N GLY A 45 -9.33 32.90 -12.75
CA GLY A 45 -9.86 34.13 -13.34
C GLY A 45 -11.37 34.18 -13.57
N GLN A 46 -12.13 33.15 -13.16
CA GLN A 46 -13.58 33.09 -13.30
C GLN A 46 -14.26 32.63 -12.02
N TRP A 47 -15.49 33.08 -11.78
CA TRP A 47 -16.33 32.52 -10.71
C TRP A 47 -16.78 31.13 -11.10
N ARG A 48 -16.56 30.17 -10.19
CA ARG A 48 -16.90 28.75 -10.39
C ARG A 48 -17.80 28.27 -9.26
N THR A 49 -18.75 27.42 -9.61
CA THR A 49 -19.77 26.91 -8.68
C THR A 49 -19.39 25.53 -8.13
N PHE A 50 -19.68 25.30 -6.84
CA PHE A 50 -19.31 24.08 -6.10
C PHE A 50 -20.52 23.44 -5.40
N CYS A 51 -20.61 22.12 -5.49
CA CYS A 51 -21.71 21.36 -4.88
C CYS A 51 -21.63 21.23 -3.35
N CYS A 52 -20.44 21.31 -2.72
CA CYS A 52 -20.26 21.18 -1.27
C CYS A 52 -19.08 22.03 -0.73
N PRO A 53 -18.96 22.26 0.60
CA PRO A 53 -17.84 23.02 1.17
C PRO A 53 -16.49 22.30 0.94
N GLY A 54 -16.50 20.97 0.84
CA GLY A 54 -15.30 20.19 0.57
C GLY A 54 -14.73 20.47 -0.83
N CYS A 55 -15.59 20.54 -1.85
CA CYS A 55 -15.15 20.83 -3.22
C CYS A 55 -14.60 22.26 -3.37
N GLU A 56 -15.18 23.23 -2.65
CA GLU A 56 -14.66 24.59 -2.58
C GLU A 56 -13.29 24.63 -1.87
N ALA A 57 -13.19 24.01 -0.68
CA ALA A 57 -11.97 23.99 0.11
C ALA A 57 -10.80 23.31 -0.62
N VAL A 58 -11.05 22.18 -1.28
CA VAL A 58 -10.03 21.49 -2.08
C VAL A 58 -9.62 22.35 -3.28
N ALA A 59 -10.57 23.01 -3.94
CA ALA A 59 -10.26 23.85 -5.08
C ALA A 59 -9.40 25.07 -4.70
N LEU A 60 -9.74 25.73 -3.60
CA LEU A 60 -8.94 26.83 -3.06
C LEU A 60 -7.56 26.34 -2.61
N ALA A 61 -7.48 25.18 -1.95
CA ALA A 61 -6.20 24.61 -1.53
C ALA A 61 -5.26 24.27 -2.71
N ILE A 62 -5.80 23.79 -3.83
CA ILE A 62 -5.00 23.52 -5.05
C ILE A 62 -4.44 24.84 -5.62
N LEU A 63 -5.24 25.91 -5.61
CA LEU A 63 -4.84 27.21 -6.11
C LEU A 63 -3.81 27.90 -5.21
N ASP A 64 -4.00 27.84 -3.90
CA ASP A 64 -3.06 28.40 -2.92
C ASP A 64 -1.66 27.78 -3.05
N GLN A 65 -1.56 26.57 -3.58
CA GLN A 65 -0.28 25.89 -3.85
C GLN A 65 0.28 26.10 -5.26
N GLY A 66 -0.37 26.94 -6.09
CA GLY A 66 0.06 27.18 -7.48
C GLY A 66 -0.01 25.93 -8.36
N LEU A 67 -0.93 25.01 -8.05
CA LEU A 67 -1.15 23.77 -8.79
C LEU A 67 -2.36 23.88 -9.74
N ASP A 68 -2.64 25.08 -10.24
CA ASP A 68 -3.75 25.38 -11.14
C ASP A 68 -3.77 24.52 -12.42
N ASP A 69 -2.60 24.08 -12.88
CA ASP A 69 -2.41 23.12 -13.97
C ASP A 69 -3.21 21.83 -13.82
N TYR A 70 -3.53 21.42 -12.59
CA TYR A 70 -4.37 20.26 -12.31
C TYR A 70 -5.71 20.30 -13.07
N TYR A 71 -6.35 21.47 -13.13
CA TYR A 71 -7.65 21.63 -13.79
C TYR A 71 -7.58 21.58 -15.31
N ARG A 72 -6.41 21.93 -15.88
CA ARG A 72 -6.15 21.87 -17.31
C ARG A 72 -5.73 20.47 -17.76
N LEU A 73 -4.99 19.74 -16.92
CA LEU A 73 -4.41 18.44 -17.23
C LEU A 73 -5.32 17.26 -16.86
N ARG A 74 -6.34 17.47 -16.02
CA ARG A 74 -7.26 16.40 -15.64
C ARG A 74 -8.09 15.92 -16.84
N THR A 75 -8.21 14.60 -16.96
CA THR A 75 -9.01 13.95 -18.01
C THR A 75 -10.44 13.64 -17.56
N ALA A 76 -10.71 13.67 -16.26
CA ALA A 76 -12.03 13.44 -15.67
C ALA A 76 -12.21 14.26 -14.37
N PRO A 77 -13.45 14.54 -13.94
CA PRO A 77 -13.73 15.15 -12.65
C PRO A 77 -13.27 14.29 -11.47
N ALA A 78 -13.07 14.89 -10.29
CA ALA A 78 -12.75 14.14 -9.09
C ALA A 78 -13.94 13.27 -8.66
N GLU A 79 -13.74 11.96 -8.58
CA GLU A 79 -14.73 11.02 -8.04
C GLU A 79 -15.02 11.34 -6.58
N ARG A 80 -16.29 11.46 -6.22
CA ARG A 80 -16.70 11.35 -4.81
C ARG A 80 -16.58 9.89 -4.39
N PRO A 81 -16.21 9.61 -3.13
CA PRO A 81 -16.53 8.34 -2.52
C PRO A 81 -18.06 8.17 -2.62
N ASP A 82 -18.52 7.12 -3.31
CA ASP A 82 -19.95 6.88 -3.53
C ASP A 82 -20.65 6.58 -2.19
N GLU A 83 -21.83 7.14 -1.92
CA GLU A 83 -22.56 6.89 -0.67
C GLU A 83 -23.14 5.47 -0.61
N ALA A 84 -23.43 4.87 -1.77
CA ALA A 84 -23.94 3.50 -1.92
C ALA A 84 -23.00 2.43 -1.35
N ASP A 85 -21.73 2.77 -1.18
CA ASP A 85 -20.69 1.90 -0.65
C ASP A 85 -20.67 1.80 0.88
N GLY A 86 -21.38 2.70 1.58
CA GLY A 86 -21.49 2.68 3.05
C GLY A 86 -22.22 1.43 3.56
N GLU A 87 -23.23 0.96 2.81
CA GLU A 87 -23.98 -0.26 3.11
C GLU A 87 -23.12 -1.52 2.86
N LEU A 88 -22.29 -1.52 1.82
CA LEU A 88 -21.27 -2.56 1.56
C LEU A 88 -20.22 -2.65 2.68
N LEU A 89 -19.94 -1.53 3.37
CA LEU A 89 -18.99 -1.52 4.49
C LEU A 89 -19.57 -2.07 5.80
N SER A 90 -20.90 -2.12 5.95
CA SER A 90 -21.56 -2.69 7.13
C SER A 90 -21.30 -4.20 7.30
N VAL A 91 -20.96 -4.90 6.20
CA VAL A 91 -20.54 -6.32 6.23
C VAL A 91 -19.30 -6.52 7.11
N TYR A 92 -18.44 -5.50 7.23
CA TYR A 92 -17.26 -5.55 8.10
C TYR A 92 -17.58 -5.40 9.60
N ASP A 93 -18.83 -5.08 9.95
CA ASP A 93 -19.30 -5.04 11.33
C ASP A 93 -19.83 -6.40 11.81
N ASP A 94 -20.00 -7.37 10.91
CA ASP A 94 -20.45 -8.72 11.27
C ASP A 94 -19.41 -9.44 12.16
N PRO A 95 -19.79 -9.94 13.36
CA PRO A 95 -18.87 -10.59 14.29
C PRO A 95 -18.21 -11.85 13.72
N THR A 96 -18.92 -12.60 12.87
CA THR A 96 -18.43 -13.81 12.22
C THR A 96 -17.30 -13.45 11.26
N PHE A 97 -17.51 -12.40 10.46
CA PHE A 97 -16.50 -11.93 9.53
C PHE A 97 -15.27 -11.38 10.27
N GLN A 98 -15.49 -10.55 11.30
CA GLN A 98 -14.43 -9.97 12.11
C GLN A 98 -13.55 -11.01 12.81
N SER A 99 -14.11 -12.14 13.25
CA SER A 99 -13.35 -13.19 13.93
C SER A 99 -12.16 -13.73 13.12
N THR A 100 -12.18 -13.53 11.79
CA THR A 100 -11.13 -14.01 10.88
C THR A 100 -9.88 -13.10 10.86
N PHE A 101 -10.01 -11.81 11.19
CA PHE A 101 -8.89 -10.84 11.10
C PHE A 101 -8.76 -9.85 12.26
N VAL A 102 -9.80 -9.71 13.08
CA VAL A 102 -9.78 -8.86 14.29
C VAL A 102 -9.31 -9.70 15.46
N ARG A 103 -8.24 -9.26 16.11
CA ARG A 103 -7.80 -9.80 17.40
C ARG A 103 -8.42 -8.97 18.53
N ARG A 104 -8.89 -9.64 19.57
CA ARG A 104 -9.27 -8.99 20.83
C ARG A 104 -8.10 -9.09 21.81
N ASN A 105 -7.67 -7.96 22.33
CA ASN A 105 -6.59 -7.86 23.31
C ASN A 105 -7.13 -8.06 24.73
N GLU A 106 -6.22 -8.31 25.68
CA GLU A 106 -6.55 -8.55 27.09
C GLU A 106 -7.30 -7.38 27.73
N ASP A 107 -7.01 -6.15 27.31
CA ASP A 107 -7.66 -4.92 27.77
C ASP A 107 -9.07 -4.71 27.19
N GLY A 108 -9.60 -5.67 26.41
CA GLY A 108 -10.90 -5.58 25.75
C GLY A 108 -10.91 -4.79 24.44
N SER A 109 -9.78 -4.23 24.01
CA SER A 109 -9.66 -3.54 22.72
C SER A 109 -9.62 -4.50 21.53
N CYS A 110 -10.15 -4.06 20.39
CA CYS A 110 -10.06 -4.74 19.11
C CYS A 110 -8.86 -4.21 18.31
N GLU A 111 -8.19 -5.10 17.59
CA GLU A 111 -7.04 -4.77 16.75
C GLU A 111 -7.10 -5.53 15.42
N ALA A 112 -6.83 -4.82 14.32
CA ALA A 112 -6.72 -5.43 13.00
C ALA A 112 -5.63 -4.77 12.16
N SER A 113 -5.09 -5.56 11.24
CA SER A 113 -4.24 -5.07 10.17
C SER A 113 -5.10 -4.83 8.93
N LEU A 114 -4.98 -3.65 8.33
CA LEU A 114 -5.64 -3.24 7.11
C LEU A 114 -4.60 -3.00 6.01
N LEU A 115 -4.87 -3.46 4.80
CA LEU A 115 -4.11 -3.12 3.61
C LEU A 115 -4.70 -1.85 3.00
N LEU A 116 -3.87 -0.81 2.82
CA LEU A 116 -4.25 0.46 2.23
C LEU A 116 -3.92 0.48 0.73
N GLU A 117 -4.85 0.95 -0.08
CA GLU A 117 -4.64 1.23 -1.51
C GLU A 117 -4.47 2.73 -1.74
N GLY A 118 -3.61 3.11 -2.68
CA GLY A 118 -3.38 4.52 -3.06
C GLY A 118 -2.37 5.29 -2.22
N VAL A 119 -1.95 4.77 -1.05
CA VAL A 119 -0.91 5.39 -0.21
C VAL A 119 0.47 5.26 -0.87
N ARG A 120 1.15 6.39 -1.12
CA ARG A 120 2.44 6.44 -1.85
C ARG A 120 3.53 7.29 -1.21
N CYS A 121 3.23 8.12 -0.21
CA CYS A 121 4.23 8.97 0.44
C CYS A 121 3.99 9.12 1.95
N ALA A 122 4.96 9.69 2.66
CA ALA A 122 4.86 9.94 4.10
C ALA A 122 3.70 10.91 4.46
N ALA A 123 3.39 11.87 3.58
CA ALA A 123 2.25 12.77 3.79
C ALA A 123 0.90 12.02 3.75
N CYS A 124 0.75 11.03 2.87
CA CYS A 124 -0.44 10.16 2.85
C CYS A 124 -0.59 9.39 4.17
N VAL A 125 0.51 8.86 4.70
CA VAL A 125 0.53 8.16 6.00
C VAL A 125 0.07 9.07 7.12
N TRP A 126 0.69 10.25 7.23
CA TRP A 126 0.34 11.22 8.26
C TRP A 126 -1.14 11.60 8.19
N LEU A 127 -1.67 11.83 6.99
CA LEU A 127 -3.09 12.16 6.78
C LEU A 127 -4.02 11.04 7.26
N VAL A 128 -3.71 9.78 6.93
CA VAL A 128 -4.50 8.61 7.37
C VAL A 128 -4.45 8.49 8.90
N GLU A 129 -3.26 8.55 9.50
CA GLU A 129 -3.10 8.44 10.95
C GLU A 129 -3.85 9.54 11.70
N GLU A 130 -3.67 10.80 11.28
CA GLU A 130 -4.32 11.96 11.90
C GLU A 130 -5.85 11.89 11.76
N THR A 131 -6.34 11.41 10.62
CA THR A 131 -7.78 11.23 10.39
C THR A 131 -8.36 10.14 11.29
N LEU A 132 -7.66 9.01 11.44
CA LEU A 132 -8.12 7.89 12.23
C LEU A 132 -8.03 8.14 13.74
N LYS A 133 -7.00 8.86 14.20
CA LYS A 133 -6.83 9.27 15.61
C LYS A 133 -7.96 10.18 16.11
N ARG A 134 -8.67 10.86 15.21
CA ARG A 134 -9.81 11.73 15.53
C ARG A 134 -11.14 10.98 15.66
N ILE A 135 -11.16 9.67 15.43
CA ILE A 135 -12.38 8.85 15.61
C ILE A 135 -12.49 8.48 17.08
N ASP A 136 -13.60 8.87 17.71
CA ASP A 136 -13.91 8.43 19.08
C ASP A 136 -13.91 6.91 19.16
N GLY A 137 -13.09 6.38 20.07
CA GLY A 137 -12.91 4.95 20.27
C GLY A 137 -11.70 4.34 19.55
N VAL A 138 -11.01 5.05 18.66
CA VAL A 138 -9.69 4.62 18.16
C VAL A 138 -8.63 4.93 19.20
N GLN A 139 -7.87 3.92 19.62
CA GLN A 139 -6.85 4.02 20.66
C GLN A 139 -5.45 4.21 20.07
N ALA A 140 -5.13 3.50 19.00
CA ALA A 140 -3.82 3.56 18.36
C ALA A 140 -3.93 3.28 16.86
N VAL A 141 -3.08 3.95 16.09
CA VAL A 141 -2.96 3.79 14.64
C VAL A 141 -1.49 3.88 14.28
N ASP A 142 -0.99 2.89 13.55
CA ASP A 142 0.36 2.87 12.97
C ASP A 142 0.26 2.48 11.49
N VAL A 143 0.82 3.31 10.60
CA VAL A 143 0.76 3.04 9.16
C VAL A 143 2.16 2.96 8.56
N ASN A 144 2.44 1.83 7.91
CA ASN A 144 3.68 1.59 7.19
C ASN A 144 3.47 1.75 5.68
N TYR A 145 4.00 2.84 5.10
CA TYR A 145 3.83 3.12 3.67
C TYR A 145 4.51 2.09 2.74
N VAL A 146 5.63 1.49 3.16
CA VAL A 146 6.38 0.51 2.34
C VAL A 146 5.56 -0.75 2.16
N THR A 147 4.97 -1.24 3.25
CA THR A 147 4.13 -2.44 3.24
C THR A 147 2.66 -2.13 2.90
N ARG A 148 2.28 -0.85 2.89
CA ARG A 148 0.90 -0.34 2.77
C ARG A 148 -0.02 -0.94 3.83
N ARG A 149 0.48 -1.16 5.04
CA ARG A 149 -0.28 -1.76 6.15
C ARG A 149 -0.58 -0.70 7.20
N ALA A 150 -1.83 -0.67 7.64
CA ALA A 150 -2.28 0.08 8.79
C ALA A 150 -2.65 -0.88 9.92
N GLN A 151 -2.02 -0.74 11.07
CA GLN A 151 -2.43 -1.40 12.30
C GLN A 151 -3.35 -0.43 13.05
N VAL A 152 -4.61 -0.84 13.28
CA VAL A 152 -5.60 -0.02 13.98
C VAL A 152 -6.06 -0.75 15.22
N ARG A 153 -6.08 -0.04 16.35
CA ARG A 153 -6.61 -0.50 17.63
C ARG A 153 -7.78 0.40 18.03
N TRP A 154 -8.92 -0.20 18.35
CA TRP A 154 -10.15 0.53 18.67
C TRP A 154 -10.97 -0.17 19.76
N ASN A 155 -11.91 0.56 20.36
CA ASN A 155 -12.88 0.04 21.32
C ASN A 155 -13.94 -0.80 20.59
N PRO A 156 -14.43 -1.90 21.19
CA PRO A 156 -15.43 -2.77 20.57
C PRO A 156 -16.77 -2.07 20.26
N ASP A 157 -17.08 -0.96 20.95
CA ASP A 157 -18.27 -0.14 20.69
C ASP A 157 -18.18 0.66 19.37
N THR A 158 -16.98 0.80 18.81
CA THR A 158 -16.77 1.52 17.55
C THR A 158 -16.85 0.54 16.38
N PRO A 159 -17.80 0.70 15.44
CA PRO A 159 -17.92 -0.17 14.29
C PRO A 159 -16.71 0.00 13.36
N LEU A 160 -16.21 -1.11 12.83
CA LEU A 160 -15.07 -1.10 11.91
C LEU A 160 -15.44 -0.39 10.60
N SER A 161 -16.71 -0.46 10.19
CA SER A 161 -17.22 0.30 9.04
C SER A 161 -16.94 1.80 9.17
N ARG A 162 -17.03 2.39 10.37
CA ARG A 162 -16.72 3.82 10.61
C ARG A 162 -15.25 4.14 10.34
N VAL A 163 -14.34 3.25 10.72
CA VAL A 163 -12.90 3.38 10.41
C VAL A 163 -12.69 3.31 8.90
N LEU A 164 -13.27 2.32 8.22
CA LEU A 164 -13.14 2.16 6.76
C LEU A 164 -13.76 3.32 5.99
N GLN A 165 -14.92 3.82 6.42
CA GLN A 165 -15.59 5.00 5.85
C GLN A 165 -14.70 6.24 5.97
N ARG A 166 -14.04 6.44 7.11
CA ARG A 166 -13.13 7.58 7.31
C ARG A 166 -11.91 7.52 6.39
N ILE A 167 -11.34 6.33 6.17
CA ILE A 167 -10.24 6.13 5.21
C ILE A 167 -10.72 6.44 3.78
N ARG A 168 -11.94 6.02 3.42
CA ARG A 168 -12.53 6.35 2.11
C ARG A 168 -12.85 7.82 1.93
N ALA A 169 -13.29 8.50 2.98
CA ALA A 169 -13.61 9.93 2.93
C ALA A 169 -12.40 10.80 2.55
N ILE A 170 -11.19 10.36 2.88
CA ILE A 170 -9.93 11.02 2.50
C ILE A 170 -9.34 10.47 1.19
N GLY A 171 -10.07 9.62 0.46
CA GLY A 171 -9.72 9.14 -0.87
C GLY A 171 -8.91 7.84 -0.93
N TYR A 172 -8.76 7.10 0.18
CA TYR A 172 -8.05 5.81 0.19
C TYR A 172 -8.99 4.63 0.39
N ARG A 173 -8.60 3.45 -0.08
CA ARG A 173 -9.34 2.20 0.18
C ARG A 173 -8.57 1.37 1.20
N ALA A 174 -9.30 0.73 2.10
CA ALA A 174 -8.74 -0.16 3.11
C ALA A 174 -9.50 -1.49 3.10
N HIS A 175 -8.74 -2.58 3.20
CA HIS A 175 -9.28 -3.94 3.25
C HIS A 175 -8.61 -4.73 4.38
N PRO A 176 -9.31 -5.64 5.07
CA PRO A 176 -8.67 -6.51 6.04
C PRO A 176 -7.48 -7.26 5.45
N TYR A 177 -6.33 -7.15 6.10
CA TYR A 177 -5.13 -7.88 5.73
C TYR A 177 -5.04 -9.17 6.55
N GLN A 178 -5.19 -10.31 5.87
CA GLN A 178 -4.87 -11.60 6.44
C GLN A 178 -3.70 -12.22 5.65
N PRO A 179 -2.52 -12.38 6.27
CA PRO A 179 -1.49 -13.20 5.66
C PRO A 179 -1.98 -14.66 5.67
N ASP A 180 -2.11 -15.26 4.50
CA ASP A 180 -2.42 -16.69 4.39
C ASP A 180 -1.34 -17.49 5.15
N ARG A 181 -1.77 -18.41 6.03
CA ARG A 181 -0.87 -19.30 6.76
C ARG A 181 0.03 -20.08 5.81
N ALA A 182 -0.46 -20.46 4.63
CA ALA A 182 0.33 -21.10 3.60
C ALA A 182 1.40 -20.16 3.00
N GLU A 183 1.10 -18.86 2.85
CA GLU A 183 2.07 -17.86 2.38
C GLU A 183 3.19 -17.63 3.41
N LEU A 184 2.87 -17.58 4.70
CA LEU A 184 3.86 -17.45 5.78
C LEU A 184 4.80 -18.66 5.83
N LEU A 185 4.25 -19.87 5.74
CA LEU A 185 5.05 -21.11 5.69
C LEU A 185 5.96 -21.12 4.46
N ARG A 186 5.43 -20.77 3.28
CA ARG A 186 6.22 -20.66 2.05
C ARG A 186 7.37 -19.65 2.17
N LYS A 187 7.14 -18.50 2.80
CA LYS A 187 8.21 -17.49 3.03
C LYS A 187 9.30 -18.02 3.97
N ALA A 188 8.92 -18.72 5.03
CA ALA A 188 9.87 -19.32 5.96
C ALA A 188 10.71 -20.42 5.29
N GLU A 189 10.05 -21.30 4.52
CA GLU A 189 10.72 -22.34 3.72
C GLU A 189 11.67 -21.72 2.70
N HIS A 190 11.22 -20.69 1.97
CA HIS A 190 12.05 -19.98 0.99
C HIS A 190 13.31 -19.37 1.63
N ARG A 191 13.17 -18.72 2.80
CA ARG A 191 14.33 -18.19 3.54
C ARG A 191 15.31 -19.29 3.96
N GLN A 192 14.81 -20.46 4.35
CA GLN A 192 15.67 -21.59 4.69
C GLN A 192 16.44 -22.11 3.47
N TRP A 193 15.81 -22.18 2.29
CA TRP A 193 16.48 -22.54 1.05
C TRP A 193 17.56 -21.53 0.65
N LEU A 194 17.29 -20.24 0.80
CA LEU A 194 18.30 -19.19 0.55
C LEU A 194 19.50 -19.31 1.48
N TRP A 195 19.30 -19.59 2.76
CA TRP A 195 20.41 -19.82 3.70
C TRP A 195 21.24 -21.04 3.36
N ARG A 196 20.62 -22.15 2.92
CA ARG A 196 21.34 -23.32 2.45
C ARG A 196 22.17 -23.03 1.20
N LEU A 197 21.62 -22.28 0.25
CA LEU A 197 22.34 -21.84 -0.94
C LEU A 197 23.54 -20.96 -0.56
N PHE A 198 23.35 -20.03 0.37
CA PHE A 198 24.42 -19.18 0.88
C PHE A 198 25.54 -20.00 1.54
N VAL A 199 25.19 -20.91 2.46
CA VAL A 199 26.17 -21.78 3.14
C VAL A 199 26.92 -22.67 2.14
N ALA A 200 26.22 -23.23 1.14
CA ALA A 200 26.85 -24.02 0.09
C ALA A 200 27.83 -23.19 -0.76
N GLY A 201 27.43 -22.01 -1.22
CA GLY A 201 28.28 -21.12 -2.01
C GLY A 201 29.49 -20.61 -1.22
N PHE A 202 29.28 -20.17 0.02
CA PHE A 202 30.36 -19.72 0.90
C PHE A 202 31.32 -20.87 1.23
N GLY A 203 30.78 -22.05 1.56
CA GLY A 203 31.59 -23.24 1.83
C GLY A 203 32.42 -23.67 0.62
N MET A 204 31.83 -23.66 -0.58
CA MET A 204 32.56 -23.94 -1.83
C MET A 204 33.71 -22.95 -2.05
N MET A 205 33.49 -21.66 -1.81
CA MET A 205 34.55 -20.64 -1.91
C MET A 205 35.72 -20.96 -0.96
N GLN A 206 35.42 -21.29 0.30
CA GLN A 206 36.45 -21.63 1.28
C GLN A 206 37.20 -22.93 0.94
N VAL A 207 36.48 -23.98 0.51
CA VAL A 207 37.10 -25.24 0.08
C VAL A 207 37.99 -25.01 -1.15
N MET A 208 37.53 -24.21 -2.11
CA MET A 208 38.30 -23.89 -3.31
C MET A 208 39.59 -23.13 -2.97
N MET A 209 39.57 -22.24 -1.97
CA MET A 209 40.78 -21.55 -1.51
C MET A 209 41.90 -22.51 -1.08
N TYR A 210 41.57 -23.62 -0.42
CA TYR A 210 42.53 -24.66 -0.03
C TYR A 210 42.86 -25.64 -1.16
N ALA A 211 41.95 -25.82 -2.12
CA ALA A 211 42.14 -26.72 -3.26
C ALA A 211 42.98 -26.09 -4.39
N ILE A 212 42.89 -24.78 -4.63
CA ILE A 212 43.60 -24.08 -5.71
C ILE A 212 45.13 -24.32 -5.68
N PRO A 213 45.83 -24.19 -4.53
CA PRO A 213 47.27 -24.45 -4.48
C PRO A 213 47.64 -25.85 -4.97
N VAL A 214 46.80 -26.85 -4.71
CA VAL A 214 47.00 -28.23 -5.19
C VAL A 214 46.84 -28.34 -6.70
N TYR A 215 45.93 -27.56 -7.30
CA TYR A 215 45.73 -27.54 -8.76
C TYR A 215 46.81 -26.76 -9.53
N VAL A 216 47.36 -25.71 -8.93
CA VAL A 216 48.32 -24.81 -9.58
C VAL A 216 49.78 -25.21 -9.31
N ALA A 217 50.03 -26.02 -8.28
CA ALA A 217 51.38 -26.48 -7.99
C ALA A 217 51.96 -27.30 -9.17
N THR A 218 53.13 -26.90 -9.62
CA THR A 218 53.97 -27.59 -10.61
C THR A 218 55.03 -28.45 -9.92
N ASP A 219 55.57 -29.43 -10.63
CA ASP A 219 56.57 -30.37 -10.10
C ASP A 219 57.71 -29.63 -9.37
N GLY A 220 57.82 -29.85 -8.06
CA GLY A 220 58.88 -29.29 -7.20
C GLY A 220 58.47 -28.11 -6.30
N THR A 221 57.27 -27.53 -6.43
CA THR A 221 56.85 -26.38 -5.59
C THR A 221 56.10 -26.76 -4.30
N MET A 222 55.74 -28.04 -4.11
CA MET A 222 54.97 -28.51 -2.95
C MET A 222 55.53 -29.84 -2.44
N THR A 223 55.74 -29.97 -1.12
CA THR A 223 56.06 -31.25 -0.49
C THR A 223 54.80 -32.10 -0.30
N GLN A 224 54.94 -33.41 -0.32
CA GLN A 224 53.84 -34.37 -0.19
C GLN A 224 53.05 -34.19 1.13
N ASP A 225 53.73 -33.77 2.20
CA ASP A 225 53.11 -33.51 3.50
C ASP A 225 52.15 -32.31 3.48
N ILE A 226 52.53 -31.23 2.78
CA ILE A 226 51.70 -30.03 2.64
C ILE A 226 50.47 -30.36 1.78
N GLU A 227 50.64 -31.15 0.72
CA GLU A 227 49.52 -31.60 -0.12
C GLU A 227 48.49 -32.40 0.70
N GLN A 228 48.94 -33.38 1.50
CA GLN A 228 48.05 -34.16 2.35
C GLN A 228 47.33 -33.29 3.39
N MET A 229 48.03 -32.33 3.98
CA MET A 229 47.42 -31.40 4.94
C MET A 229 46.30 -30.56 4.30
N MET A 230 46.51 -30.05 3.09
CA MET A 230 45.48 -29.28 2.36
C MET A 230 44.27 -30.14 1.96
N ARG A 231 44.49 -31.42 1.59
CA ARG A 231 43.42 -32.37 1.29
C ARG A 231 42.57 -32.68 2.53
N TRP A 232 43.20 -32.93 3.67
CA TRP A 232 42.50 -33.16 4.93
C TRP A 232 41.73 -31.92 5.39
N ALA A 233 42.32 -30.72 5.27
CA ALA A 233 41.63 -29.46 5.56
C ALA A 233 40.39 -29.28 4.69
N SER A 234 40.51 -29.57 3.38
CA SER A 234 39.40 -29.49 2.42
C SER A 234 38.28 -30.48 2.77
N MET A 235 38.62 -31.71 3.17
CA MET A 235 37.67 -32.72 3.59
C MET A 235 36.93 -32.31 4.87
N LEU A 236 37.67 -31.82 5.87
CA LEU A 236 37.12 -31.35 7.15
C LEU A 236 36.13 -30.19 6.95
N LEU A 237 36.43 -29.28 6.03
CA LEU A 237 35.54 -28.16 5.69
C LEU A 237 34.31 -28.59 4.87
N THR A 238 34.47 -29.57 3.98
CA THR A 238 33.39 -30.02 3.08
C THR A 238 32.30 -30.81 3.82
N ILE A 239 32.67 -31.65 4.79
CA ILE A 239 31.73 -32.52 5.52
C ILE A 239 30.56 -31.75 6.15
N PRO A 240 30.77 -30.70 6.98
CA PRO A 240 29.67 -29.97 7.59
C PRO A 240 28.83 -29.18 6.58
N VAL A 241 29.46 -28.66 5.52
CA VAL A 241 28.76 -27.92 4.45
C VAL A 241 27.81 -28.83 3.69
N VAL A 242 28.28 -30.01 3.26
CA VAL A 242 27.44 -31.01 2.58
C VAL A 242 26.36 -31.52 3.54
N GLY A 243 26.71 -31.81 4.79
CA GLY A 243 25.78 -32.27 5.81
C GLY A 243 24.61 -31.31 6.04
N TYR A 244 24.86 -30.00 6.08
CA TYR A 244 23.81 -28.99 6.25
C TYR A 244 22.99 -28.77 4.96
N SER A 245 23.66 -28.58 3.83
CA SER A 245 22.99 -28.21 2.58
C SER A 245 22.22 -29.36 1.94
N ALA A 246 22.74 -30.59 2.01
CA ALA A 246 22.11 -31.78 1.43
C ALA A 246 21.18 -32.53 2.42
N GLN A 247 21.06 -32.07 3.67
CA GLN A 247 20.20 -32.66 4.70
C GLN A 247 18.78 -33.01 4.21
N PRO A 248 18.04 -32.16 3.46
CA PRO A 248 16.68 -32.48 3.04
C PRO A 248 16.61 -33.70 2.14
N PHE A 249 17.60 -33.86 1.25
CA PHE A 249 17.71 -35.00 0.34
C PHE A 249 18.01 -36.28 1.13
N PHE A 250 18.97 -36.24 2.04
CA PHE A 250 19.29 -37.40 2.88
C PHE A 250 18.12 -37.81 3.77
N ARG A 251 17.40 -36.84 4.35
CA ARG A 251 16.19 -37.13 5.15
C ARG A 251 15.07 -37.72 4.29
N GLY A 252 14.88 -37.22 3.07
CA GLY A 252 13.91 -37.76 2.12
C GLY A 252 14.23 -39.21 1.76
N ALA A 253 15.46 -39.48 1.33
CA ALA A 253 15.93 -40.82 0.97
C ALA A 253 15.86 -41.80 2.15
N TRP A 254 16.25 -41.36 3.35
CA TRP A 254 16.18 -42.18 4.56
C TRP A 254 14.76 -42.53 4.98
N ARG A 255 13.82 -41.58 4.83
CA ARG A 255 12.39 -41.83 5.10
C ARG A 255 11.81 -42.82 4.10
N GLU A 256 12.16 -42.71 2.82
CA GLU A 256 11.72 -43.64 1.78
C GLU A 256 12.30 -45.05 1.98
N TRP A 257 13.56 -45.14 2.38
CA TRP A 257 14.20 -46.43 2.69
C TRP A 257 13.57 -47.14 3.88
N ARG A 258 13.10 -46.41 4.90
CA ARG A 258 12.38 -47.01 6.05
C ARG A 258 10.92 -47.39 5.76
N LEU A 259 10.32 -46.85 4.70
CA LEU A 259 8.94 -47.15 4.32
C LEU A 259 8.85 -48.34 3.36
N ARG A 260 9.99 -48.88 2.90
CA ARG A 260 10.13 -50.16 2.19
C ARG A 260 10.55 -51.24 3.16
#